data_AF-A0A7X2J072-F1
#
_entry.id   AF-A0A7X2J072-F1
#
_cell.length_a   1.000
_cell.length_b   1.000
_cell.length_c   1.000
_cell.angle_alpha   90.00
_cell.angle_beta   90.00
_cell.angle_gamma   90.00
#
_symmetry.space_group_name_H-M   'P 1'
#
loop_
_entity.id
_entity.type
_entity.pdbx_description
1 polymer ?
#
loop_
_entity_poly.entity_id
_entity_poly.type
_entity_poly.pdbx_seq_one_letter_code
_entity_poly.pdbx_strand_id
1 'polypeptide(L)'
;MFDYKHEINLFFYESEKSSIFVFLYTVAYYGLTFLSLIAMSSVFALFSIVSKSTTSAIGFGMGFLLSSIVYPTIFNMAGFSSPFILFSSLPMIQYQGIALMLASKAVFYFNLAVLLTYIIVANSFMIYFTNKKDFFY
;
A
#
# COMPACT_ATOMS: atom_id res chain seq x y z
N MET A 1 -39.64 1.34 -4.07
CA MET A 1 -39.32 0.15 -4.89
C MET A 1 -37.90 0.37 -5.38
N PHE A 2 -36.93 -0.39 -4.86
CA PHE A 2 -35.54 -0.25 -5.28
C PHE A 2 -35.40 -0.86 -6.68
N ASP A 3 -35.01 -0.05 -7.64
CA ASP A 3 -34.83 -0.43 -9.04
C ASP A 3 -33.56 -1.29 -9.15
N TYR A 4 -33.74 -2.62 -9.21
CA TYR A 4 -32.64 -3.59 -9.22
C TYR A 4 -32.04 -3.63 -10.63
N LYS A 5 -31.00 -2.82 -10.87
CA LYS A 5 -30.21 -2.92 -12.10
C LYS A 5 -29.27 -4.11 -12.02
N HIS A 6 -29.43 -5.03 -12.98
CA HIS A 6 -28.63 -6.26 -13.10
C HIS A 6 -27.17 -6.00 -13.48
N GLU A 7 -26.88 -4.79 -13.94
CA GLU A 7 -25.64 -4.36 -14.54
C GLU A 7 -25.16 -3.06 -13.87
N ILE A 8 -23.93 -3.10 -13.35
CA ILE A 8 -23.33 -2.02 -12.56
C ILE A 8 -22.00 -1.64 -13.21
N ASN A 9 -21.77 -0.35 -13.40
CA ASN A 9 -20.51 0.16 -13.91
C ASN A 9 -19.47 0.18 -12.77
N LEU A 10 -18.37 -0.54 -12.95
CA LEU A 10 -17.26 -0.58 -11.99
C LEU A 10 -16.29 0.58 -12.26
N PHE A 11 -15.64 1.09 -11.22
CA PHE A 11 -14.57 2.07 -11.39
C PHE A 11 -13.50 1.51 -12.35
N PHE A 12 -13.17 2.28 -13.39
CA PHE A 12 -12.22 1.94 -14.47
C PHE A 12 -12.64 0.80 -15.42
N TYR A 13 -13.90 0.38 -15.45
CA TYR A 13 -14.44 -0.50 -16.49
C TYR A 13 -15.44 0.25 -17.36
N GLU A 14 -15.30 0.14 -18.69
CA GLU A 14 -16.22 0.75 -19.66
C GLU A 14 -17.44 -0.14 -19.99
N SER A 15 -17.43 -1.40 -19.54
CA SER A 15 -18.51 -2.36 -19.81
C SER A 15 -19.20 -2.80 -18.52
N GLU A 16 -20.53 -2.79 -18.57
CA GLU A 16 -21.39 -3.36 -17.54
C GLU A 16 -20.98 -4.81 -17.24
N LYS A 17 -20.85 -5.13 -15.95
CA LYS A 17 -20.46 -6.47 -15.48
C LYS A 17 -21.58 -7.10 -14.67
N SER A 18 -21.69 -8.42 -14.79
CA SER A 18 -22.60 -9.23 -14.00
C SER A 18 -22.40 -9.01 -12.50
N SER A 19 -23.47 -9.07 -11.72
CA SER A 19 -23.46 -8.86 -10.27
C SER A 19 -22.45 -9.75 -9.52
N ILE A 20 -22.20 -10.99 -10.00
CA ILE A 20 -21.20 -11.89 -9.40
C ILE A 20 -19.77 -11.37 -9.60
N PHE A 21 -19.49 -10.77 -10.76
CA PHE A 21 -18.18 -10.21 -11.07
C PHE A 21 -17.93 -8.96 -10.21
N VAL A 22 -18.94 -8.13 -10.02
CA VAL A 22 -18.89 -6.96 -9.13
C VAL A 22 -18.58 -7.40 -7.69
N PHE A 23 -19.27 -8.43 -7.18
CA PHE A 23 -19.01 -8.96 -5.85
C PHE A 23 -17.56 -9.45 -5.70
N LEU A 24 -17.06 -10.25 -6.63
CA LEU A 24 -15.67 -10.74 -6.60
C LEU A 24 -14.65 -9.61 -6.69
N TYR A 25 -14.92 -8.60 -7.53
CA TYR A 25 -14.08 -7.40 -7.63
C TYR A 25 -14.00 -6.67 -6.29
N THR A 26 -15.13 -6.46 -5.62
CA THR A 26 -15.19 -5.81 -4.31
C THR A 26 -14.41 -6.59 -3.25
N VAL A 27 -14.57 -7.91 -3.20
CA VAL A 27 -13.82 -8.77 -2.27
C VAL A 27 -12.31 -8.66 -2.54
N ALA A 28 -11.89 -8.72 -3.81
CA ALA A 28 -10.48 -8.57 -4.18
C ALA A 28 -9.93 -7.17 -3.81
N TYR A 29 -10.70 -6.11 -4.04
CA TYR A 29 -10.35 -4.74 -3.69
C TYR A 29 -10.08 -4.59 -2.19
N TYR A 30 -11.00 -5.08 -1.34
CA TYR A 30 -10.82 -5.02 0.11
C TYR A 30 -9.69 -5.93 0.59
N GLY A 31 -9.49 -7.09 -0.03
CA GLY A 31 -8.35 -7.97 0.26
C GLY A 31 -7.00 -7.28 0.01
N LEU A 32 -6.85 -6.60 -1.14
CA LEU A 32 -5.65 -5.82 -1.46
C LEU A 32 -5.49 -4.59 -0.55
N THR A 33 -6.59 -3.94 -0.20
CA THR A 33 -6.59 -2.83 0.77
C THR A 33 -6.08 -3.30 2.13
N PHE A 34 -6.56 -4.43 2.62
CA PHE A 34 -6.10 -5.03 3.86
C PHE A 34 -4.61 -5.38 3.83
N LEU A 35 -4.13 -5.96 2.71
CA LEU A 35 -2.70 -6.23 2.52
C LEU A 35 -1.85 -4.95 2.59
N SER A 36 -2.34 -3.86 2.01
CA SER A 36 -1.65 -2.56 2.07
C SER A 36 -1.58 -1.99 3.49
N LEU A 37 -2.61 -2.25 4.33
CA LEU A 37 -2.60 -1.86 5.73
C LEU A 37 -1.59 -2.66 6.53
N ILE A 38 -1.44 -3.97 6.25
CA ILE A 38 -0.39 -4.81 6.86
C ILE A 38 1.01 -4.30 6.51
N ALA A 39 1.22 -3.88 5.26
CA ALA A 39 2.48 -3.30 4.84
C ALA A 39 2.79 -1.99 5.60
N MET A 40 1.81 -1.08 5.69
CA MET A 40 1.96 0.16 6.44
C MET A 40 2.21 -0.10 7.94
N SER A 41 1.44 -1.01 8.55
CA SER A 41 1.58 -1.33 9.98
C SER A 41 2.94 -1.94 10.28
N SER A 42 3.48 -2.77 9.37
CA SER A 42 4.82 -3.36 9.52
C SER A 42 5.91 -2.28 9.59
N VAL A 43 5.81 -1.25 8.74
CA VAL A 43 6.74 -0.10 8.74
C VAL A 43 6.63 0.70 10.03
N PHE A 44 5.41 1.00 10.50
CA PHE A 44 5.22 1.73 11.76
C PHE A 44 5.60 0.94 12.99
N ALA A 45 5.39 -0.38 12.99
CA ALA A 45 5.88 -1.27 14.04
C ALA A 45 7.41 -1.24 14.11
N LEU A 46 8.10 -1.28 12.97
CA LEU A 46 9.56 -1.12 12.92
C LEU A 46 10.00 0.21 13.55
N PHE A 47 9.38 1.34 13.17
CA PHE A 47 9.73 2.63 13.76
C PHE A 47 9.46 2.68 15.26
N SER A 48 8.39 2.03 15.73
CA SER A 48 8.09 1.93 17.15
C SER A 48 9.17 1.14 17.90
N ILE A 49 9.69 0.07 17.31
CA ILE A 49 10.73 -0.76 17.92
C ILE A 49 12.09 -0.08 17.89
N VAL A 50 12.43 0.63 16.81
CA VAL A 50 13.70 1.37 16.71
C VAL A 50 13.71 2.61 17.60
N SER A 51 12.55 3.23 17.81
CA SER A 51 12.41 4.44 18.62
C SER A 51 12.57 4.18 20.11
N LYS A 52 13.20 5.13 20.81
CA LYS A 52 13.34 5.12 22.28
C LYS A 52 12.14 5.76 22.99
N SER A 53 11.27 6.47 22.28
CA SER A 53 10.08 7.12 22.81
C SER A 53 8.92 7.10 21.81
N THR A 54 7.70 7.25 22.33
CA THR A 54 6.47 7.31 21.51
C THR A 54 6.47 8.52 20.57
N THR A 55 6.93 9.69 21.04
CA THR A 55 7.05 10.90 20.21
C THR A 55 8.00 10.69 19.03
N SER A 56 9.13 10.00 19.24
CA SER A 56 10.07 9.69 18.16
C SER A 56 9.47 8.72 17.15
N ALA A 57 8.71 7.72 17.60
CA ALA A 57 8.04 6.77 16.72
C ALA A 57 7.01 7.46 15.82
N ILE A 58 6.21 8.36 16.39
CA ILE A 58 5.25 9.18 15.64
C ILE A 58 5.99 10.09 14.65
N GLY A 59 7.08 10.74 15.08
CA GLY A 59 7.90 11.60 14.22
C GLY A 59 8.44 10.87 13.00
N PHE A 60 9.00 9.66 13.18
CA PHE A 60 9.46 8.82 12.07
C PHE A 60 8.32 8.35 11.18
N GLY A 61 7.19 7.93 11.76
CA GLY A 61 6.01 7.53 10.99
C GLY A 61 5.48 8.67 10.11
N MET A 62 5.32 9.86 10.67
CA MET A 62 4.90 11.04 9.92
C MET A 62 5.93 11.45 8.87
N GLY A 63 7.22 11.45 9.21
CA GLY A 63 8.29 11.76 8.26
C GLY A 63 8.33 10.78 7.08
N PHE A 64 8.09 9.50 7.33
CA PHE A 64 7.95 8.48 6.28
C PHE A 64 6.74 8.73 5.40
N LEU A 65 5.57 9.04 5.96
CA LEU A 65 4.37 9.35 5.19
C LEU A 65 4.57 10.56 4.28
N LEU A 66 5.06 11.66 4.84
CA LEU A 66 5.28 12.90 4.11
C LEU A 66 6.31 12.70 3.00
N SER A 67 7.45 12.07 3.31
CA SER A 67 8.46 11.80 2.29
C SER A 67 7.91 10.87 1.20
N SER A 68 7.12 9.87 1.55
CA SER A 68 6.49 8.95 0.60
C SER A 68 5.48 9.60 -0.34
N ILE A 69 4.81 10.68 0.08
CA ILE A 69 3.90 11.45 -0.78
C ILE A 69 4.67 12.45 -1.65
N VAL A 70 5.72 13.05 -1.09
CA VAL A 70 6.47 14.12 -1.74
C VAL A 70 7.41 13.58 -2.82
N TYR A 71 8.12 12.48 -2.59
CA TYR A 71 9.11 12.01 -3.56
C TYR A 71 8.52 11.68 -4.94
N PRO A 72 7.36 10.98 -5.08
CA PRO A 72 6.81 10.70 -6.40
C PRO A 72 6.46 11.98 -7.14
N THR A 73 5.98 12.99 -6.42
CA THR A 73 5.62 14.31 -6.95
C THR A 73 6.86 15.04 -7.46
N ILE A 74 7.95 15.07 -6.69
CA ILE A 74 9.21 15.69 -7.10
C ILE A 74 9.76 15.04 -8.38
N PHE A 75 9.79 13.70 -8.43
CA PHE A 75 10.26 12.99 -9.62
C PHE A 75 9.39 13.25 -10.84
N ASN A 76 8.06 13.36 -10.67
CA ASN A 76 7.15 13.72 -11.74
C ASN A 76 7.42 15.15 -12.26
N MET A 77 7.61 16.11 -11.36
CA MET A 77 7.93 17.51 -11.72
C MET A 77 9.30 17.63 -12.42
N ALA A 78 10.26 16.76 -12.09
CA ALA A 78 11.56 16.70 -12.73
C ALA A 78 11.54 16.03 -14.12
N GLY A 79 10.37 15.59 -14.61
CA GLY A 79 10.21 14.97 -15.93
C GLY A 79 10.42 13.46 -15.95
N PHE A 80 10.65 12.82 -14.81
CA PHE A 80 10.81 11.36 -14.68
C PHE A 80 9.47 10.68 -14.37
N SER A 81 8.41 11.03 -15.11
CA SER A 81 7.07 10.50 -14.88
C SER A 81 6.97 9.02 -15.28
N SER A 82 7.17 8.13 -14.31
CA SER A 82 7.03 6.69 -14.49
C SER A 82 5.99 6.12 -13.52
N PRO A 83 5.05 5.27 -14.00
CA PRO A 83 4.10 4.57 -13.14
C PRO A 83 4.80 3.77 -12.02
N PHE A 84 6.01 3.25 -12.29
CA PHE A 84 6.78 2.48 -11.32
C PHE A 84 7.28 3.33 -10.14
N ILE A 85 7.66 4.59 -10.37
CA ILE A 85 8.08 5.53 -9.32
C ILE A 85 6.86 5.99 -8.51
N LEU A 86 5.71 6.11 -9.17
CA LEU A 86 4.48 6.47 -8.48
C LEU A 86 4.02 5.34 -7.55
N PHE A 87 3.99 4.11 -8.05
CA PHE A 87 3.54 2.96 -7.27
C PHE A 87 4.61 2.31 -6.38
N SER A 88 5.83 2.85 -6.31
CA SER A 88 6.75 2.48 -5.23
C SER A 88 6.35 3.10 -3.88
N SER A 89 5.47 4.10 -3.90
CA SER A 89 5.00 4.80 -2.71
C SER A 89 3.78 4.11 -2.12
N LEU A 90 3.89 3.72 -0.86
CA LEU A 90 2.82 2.98 -0.15
C LEU A 90 1.52 3.81 -0.06
N PRO A 91 1.54 5.12 0.27
CA PRO A 91 0.37 5.99 0.15
C PRO A 91 -0.23 6.04 -1.27
N MET A 92 0.59 6.07 -2.31
CA MET A 92 0.09 6.11 -3.70
C MET A 92 -0.54 4.78 -4.13
N ILE A 93 -0.02 3.65 -3.65
CA ILE A 93 -0.67 2.34 -3.82
C ILE A 93 -2.06 2.35 -3.18
N GLN A 94 -2.17 2.88 -1.95
CA GLN A 94 -3.45 2.97 -1.22
C GLN A 94 -4.44 3.93 -1.90
N TYR A 95 -3.98 5.08 -2.40
CA TYR A 95 -4.84 6.10 -2.99
C TYR A 95 -5.43 5.66 -4.34
N GLN A 96 -4.60 5.16 -5.26
CA GLN A 96 -5.04 4.82 -6.62
C GLN A 96 -4.47 3.50 -7.15
N GLY A 97 -3.40 2.98 -6.55
CA GLY A 97 -2.75 1.75 -7.02
C GLY A 97 -3.65 0.52 -6.95
N ILE A 98 -4.45 0.34 -5.88
CA ILE A 98 -5.31 -0.86 -5.74
C ILE A 98 -6.36 -0.94 -6.85
N ALA A 99 -6.99 0.17 -7.23
CA ALA A 99 -7.93 0.21 -8.34
C ALA A 99 -7.24 -0.16 -9.67
N LEU A 100 -6.04 0.37 -9.90
CA LEU A 100 -5.26 0.10 -11.12
C LEU A 100 -4.67 -1.31 -11.15
N MET A 101 -4.39 -1.93 -10.00
CA MET A 101 -4.01 -3.34 -9.91
C MET A 101 -5.12 -4.25 -10.42
N LEU A 102 -6.38 -3.93 -10.12
CA LEU A 102 -7.52 -4.73 -10.60
C LEU A 102 -7.80 -4.50 -12.09
N ALA A 103 -7.39 -3.35 -12.64
CA ALA A 103 -7.54 -3.03 -14.07
C ALA A 103 -6.40 -3.59 -14.95
N SER A 104 -5.17 -3.73 -14.43
CA SER A 104 -4.00 -4.12 -15.21
C SER A 104 -3.12 -5.16 -14.51
N LYS A 105 -2.86 -6.28 -15.20
CA LYS A 105 -2.00 -7.37 -14.71
C LYS A 105 -0.55 -6.93 -14.42
N ALA A 106 0.01 -6.04 -15.24
CA ALA A 106 1.39 -5.58 -15.04
C ALA A 106 1.53 -4.77 -13.74
N VAL A 107 0.57 -3.87 -13.49
CA VAL A 107 0.51 -3.06 -12.25
C VAL A 107 0.19 -3.94 -11.05
N PHE A 108 -0.64 -4.98 -11.23
CA PHE A 108 -0.94 -5.97 -10.19
C PHE A 108 0.33 -6.59 -9.62
N TYR A 109 1.16 -7.22 -10.47
CA TYR A 109 2.36 -7.90 -10.00
C TYR A 109 3.38 -6.94 -9.41
N PHE A 110 3.53 -5.74 -10.00
CA PHE A 110 4.46 -4.74 -9.49
C PHE A 110 4.06 -4.26 -8.08
N ASN A 111 2.82 -3.82 -7.90
CA ASN A 111 2.36 -3.32 -6.61
C ASN A 111 2.33 -4.43 -5.55
N LEU A 112 1.97 -5.66 -5.93
CA LEU A 112 2.03 -6.81 -5.04
C LEU A 112 3.47 -7.07 -4.58
N ALA A 113 4.45 -7.02 -5.49
CA ALA A 113 5.86 -7.17 -5.16
C ALA A 113 6.35 -6.05 -4.23
N VAL A 114 5.92 -4.80 -4.48
CA VAL A 114 6.25 -3.65 -3.61
C VAL A 114 5.69 -3.86 -2.20
N LEU A 115 4.41 -4.22 -2.07
CA LEU A 115 3.76 -4.48 -0.77
C LEU A 115 4.48 -5.59 0.00
N LEU A 116 4.76 -6.72 -0.66
CA LEU A 116 5.50 -7.83 -0.05
C LEU A 116 6.91 -7.42 0.37
N THR A 117 7.59 -6.60 -0.43
CA THR A 117 8.92 -6.08 -0.09
C THR A 117 8.88 -5.24 1.17
N TYR A 118 7.92 -4.31 1.31
CA TYR A 118 7.76 -3.52 2.54
C TYR A 118 7.52 -4.41 3.76
N ILE A 119 6.66 -5.42 3.64
CA ILE A 119 6.37 -6.36 4.73
C ILE A 119 7.63 -7.13 5.11
N ILE A 120 8.30 -7.78 4.15
CA ILE A 120 9.46 -8.63 4.40
C ILE A 120 10.62 -7.81 4.97
N VAL A 121 10.93 -6.66 4.37
CA VAL A 121 12.04 -5.81 4.80
C VAL A 121 11.77 -5.28 6.21
N ALA A 122 10.58 -4.71 6.46
CA ALA A 122 10.26 -4.15 7.77
C ALA A 122 10.28 -5.21 8.88
N ASN A 123 9.71 -6.38 8.63
CA ASN A 123 9.71 -7.48 9.60
C ASN A 123 11.11 -8.08 9.80
N SER A 124 11.94 -8.16 8.76
CA SER A 124 13.33 -8.62 8.89
C SER A 124 14.15 -7.70 9.78
N PHE A 125 14.04 -6.37 9.56
CA PHE A 125 14.68 -5.38 10.43
C PHE A 125 14.12 -5.45 11.86
N MET A 126 12.82 -5.62 12.01
CA MET A 126 12.18 -5.76 13.31
C MET A 126 12.76 -6.91 14.13
N ILE A 127 12.88 -8.11 13.52
CA ILE A 127 13.48 -9.28 14.16
C ILE A 127 14.95 -8.99 14.55
N TYR A 128 15.72 -8.39 13.63
CA TYR A 128 17.11 -8.03 13.88
C TYR A 128 17.29 -7.09 15.08
N PHE A 129 16.48 -6.02 15.15
CA PHE A 129 16.58 -5.05 16.25
C PHE A 129 16.07 -5.61 17.58
N THR A 130 15.08 -6.49 17.56
CA THR A 130 14.56 -7.14 18.77
C THR A 130 15.61 -8.08 19.36
N ASN A 131 16.19 -8.97 18.53
CA ASN A 131 17.21 -9.92 18.98
C ASN A 131 18.46 -9.23 19.57
N LYS A 132 18.81 -8.01 19.12
CA LYS A 132 19.92 -7.25 19.69
C LYS A 132 19.64 -6.65 21.07
N LYS A 133 18.37 -6.38 21.40
CA LYS A 133 17.99 -5.81 22.70
C LYS A 133 18.00 -6.87 23.81
N ASP A 134 17.79 -8.13 23.45
CA ASP A 134 17.73 -9.24 24.41
C ASP A 134 19.10 -9.67 24.97
N PHE A 135 20.23 -9.18 24.41
CA PHE A 135 21.58 -9.46 24.91
C PHE A 135 22.06 -8.52 26.04
N PHE A 136 21.21 -7.60 26.52
CA PHE A 136 21.50 -6.75 27.68
C PHE A 136 20.60 -7.14 28.86
N TYR A 137 20.83 -8.33 29.41
CA TYR A 137 20.38 -8.73 30.74
C TYR A 137 21.49 -9.50 31.45
#